data_AF-A0AAW0D4L7-F1
#
_entry.id   AF-A0AAW0D4L7-F1
#
_cell.length_a   1.000
_cell.length_b   1.000
_cell.length_c   1.000
_cell.angle_alpha   90.00
_cell.angle_beta   90.00
_cell.angle_gamma   90.00
#
_symmetry.space_group_name_H-M   'P 1'
#
loop_
_entity.id
_entity.type
_entity.pdbx_description
1 polymer ?
#
loop_
_entity_poly.entity_id
_entity_poly.type
_entity_poly.pdbx_seq_one_letter_code
_entity_poly.pdbx_strand_id
1 'polypeptide(L)'
;MSTIGTLNNVPYSSLILIDPPIQPKFTEIVSRPFVPPAQLEMIRKAAKVRKDVWSSRESARAWFATRAPWKIWDPKVLDLHLEYGLRELPTRTYPDKEGVTLTLTRDQEYAGFLYPDEAIESMHWLARLGTKIPIHCIFAGREVDATT
;
A
#
# COMPACT_ATOMS: atom_id res chain seq x y z
N MET A 1 -3.17 17.18 12.93
CA MET A 1 -4.35 16.68 13.67
C MET A 1 -4.76 15.38 13.00
N SER A 2 -5.02 14.30 13.74
CA SER A 2 -5.40 13.01 13.11
C SER A 2 -6.75 13.14 12.40
N THR A 3 -6.87 12.61 11.18
CA THR A 3 -8.11 12.61 10.39
C THR A 3 -9.20 11.71 11.00
N ILE A 4 -8.86 10.89 12.00
CA ILE A 4 -9.77 10.00 12.72
C ILE A 4 -10.44 10.65 13.95
N GLY A 5 -10.13 11.93 14.23
CA GLY A 5 -10.62 12.64 15.41
C GLY A 5 -9.81 12.32 16.68
N THR A 6 -10.45 12.50 17.83
CA THR A 6 -9.90 12.13 19.14
C THR A 6 -10.72 11.00 19.75
N LEU A 7 -10.19 10.25 20.72
CA LEU A 7 -10.93 9.15 21.34
C LEU A 7 -12.23 9.56 22.02
N ASN A 8 -12.36 10.82 22.41
CA ASN A 8 -13.57 11.35 23.04
C ASN A 8 -14.54 11.96 22.03
N ASN A 9 -14.14 12.08 20.76
CA ASN A 9 -14.95 12.63 19.69
C ASN A 9 -14.52 12.01 18.35
N VAL A 10 -14.96 10.77 18.11
CA VAL A 10 -14.74 10.05 16.85
C VAL A 10 -15.91 10.39 15.91
N PRO A 11 -15.67 11.02 14.74
CA PRO A 11 -16.74 11.51 13.88
C PRO A 11 -17.37 10.42 12.98
N TYR A 12 -17.02 9.15 13.21
CA TYR A 12 -17.46 8.00 12.44
C TYR A 12 -18.25 7.05 13.33
N SER A 13 -19.28 6.39 12.80
CA SER A 13 -20.04 5.37 13.53
C SER A 13 -19.37 4.00 13.54
N SER A 14 -18.48 3.73 12.58
CA SER A 14 -17.79 2.44 12.40
C SER A 14 -16.60 2.58 11.45
N LEU A 15 -15.67 1.62 11.48
CA LEU A 15 -14.57 1.50 10.51
C LEU A 15 -14.61 0.14 9.81
N ILE A 16 -14.38 0.14 8.49
CA ILE A 16 -14.15 -1.08 7.70
C ILE A 16 -12.76 -0.94 7.08
N LEU A 17 -11.85 -1.84 7.46
CA LEU A 17 -10.45 -1.83 7.06
C LEU A 17 -10.18 -3.03 6.15
N ILE A 18 -9.70 -2.77 4.94
CA ILE A 18 -9.35 -3.81 3.96
C ILE A 18 -7.83 -3.96 3.94
N ASP A 19 -7.37 -5.15 4.29
CA ASP A 19 -5.96 -5.55 4.41
C ASP A 19 -5.08 -4.53 5.14
N PRO A 20 -5.48 -4.06 6.35
CA PRO A 20 -4.72 -3.05 7.06
C PRO A 20 -3.32 -3.59 7.44
N PRO A 21 -2.23 -2.88 7.15
CA PRO A 21 -0.87 -3.30 7.49
C PRO A 21 -0.58 -3.06 8.98
N ILE A 22 -1.32 -3.75 9.85
CA ILE A 22 -1.23 -3.62 11.31
C ILE A 22 -0.46 -4.79 11.91
N GLN A 23 0.32 -4.52 12.95
CA GLN A 23 1.15 -5.54 13.60
C GLN A 23 1.02 -5.43 15.13
N PRO A 24 0.85 -6.54 15.86
CA PRO A 24 1.01 -6.53 17.31
C PRO A 24 2.49 -6.35 17.67
N LYS A 25 2.78 -5.93 18.90
CA LYS A 25 4.17 -5.82 19.37
C LYS A 25 4.86 -7.18 19.33
N PHE A 26 6.12 -7.20 18.92
CA PHE A 26 6.93 -8.41 18.83
C PHE A 26 7.03 -9.18 20.17
N THR A 27 6.91 -8.50 21.31
CA THR A 27 6.88 -9.10 22.65
C THR A 27 5.58 -9.84 22.97
N GLU A 28 4.50 -9.64 22.19
CA GLU A 28 3.18 -10.23 22.43
C GLU A 28 2.92 -11.49 21.58
N ILE A 29 3.67 -11.70 20.49
CA ILE A 29 3.58 -12.91 19.64
C ILE A 29 5.00 -13.40 19.31
N VAL A 30 5.41 -14.49 19.95
CA VAL A 30 6.78 -15.04 19.95
C VAL A 30 7.26 -15.53 18.57
N SER A 31 6.41 -15.58 17.53
CA SER A 31 6.73 -16.40 16.36
C SER A 31 7.13 -15.66 15.08
N ARG A 32 6.51 -14.55 14.60
CA ARG A 32 6.92 -13.93 13.31
C ARG A 32 6.50 -12.46 13.17
N PRO A 33 7.38 -11.54 12.70
CA PRO A 33 6.91 -10.27 12.12
C PRO A 33 6.06 -10.56 10.87
N PHE A 34 4.89 -9.92 10.74
CA PHE A 34 3.96 -10.11 9.61
C PHE A 34 4.63 -9.84 8.25
N VAL A 35 5.55 -8.87 8.22
CA VAL A 35 6.51 -8.68 7.13
C VAL A 35 7.93 -8.87 7.68
N PRO A 36 8.62 -9.96 7.33
CA PRO A 36 10.03 -10.13 7.67
C PRO A 36 10.87 -8.92 7.24
N PRO A 37 11.86 -8.47 8.02
CA PRO A 37 12.72 -7.34 7.66
C PRO A 37 13.32 -7.46 6.26
N ALA A 38 13.67 -8.68 5.84
CA ALA A 38 14.17 -8.98 4.50
C ALA A 38 13.13 -8.70 3.39
N GLN A 39 11.85 -9.02 3.64
CA GLN A 39 10.76 -8.74 2.70
C GLN A 39 10.48 -7.24 2.60
N LEU A 40 10.49 -6.52 3.74
CA LEU A 40 10.34 -5.06 3.74
C LEU A 40 11.47 -4.40 2.95
N GLU A 41 12.70 -4.86 3.13
CA GLU A 41 13.85 -4.36 2.37
C GLU A 41 13.73 -4.67 0.87
N MET A 42 13.20 -5.83 0.51
CA MET A 42 12.90 -6.17 -0.88
C MET A 42 11.87 -5.21 -1.49
N ILE A 43 10.79 -4.90 -0.77
CA ILE A 43 9.74 -3.96 -1.20
C ILE A 43 10.33 -2.56 -1.40
N ARG A 44 11.11 -2.07 -0.42
CA ARG A 44 11.79 -0.77 -0.49
C ARG A 44 12.70 -0.67 -1.71
N LYS A 45 13.55 -1.68 -1.93
CA LYS A 45 14.44 -1.74 -3.11
C LYS A 45 13.63 -1.72 -4.40
N ALA A 46 12.57 -2.53 -4.47
CA ALA A 46 11.70 -2.59 -5.64
C ALA A 46 11.07 -1.22 -5.94
N ALA A 47 10.53 -0.51 -4.95
CA ALA A 47 9.97 0.83 -5.12
C ALA A 47 11.00 1.82 -5.67
N LYS A 48 12.23 1.80 -5.14
CA LYS A 48 13.30 2.73 -5.54
C LYS A 48 13.79 2.53 -6.98
N VAL A 49 13.87 1.28 -7.45
CA VAL A 49 14.45 0.95 -8.77
C VAL A 49 13.41 0.66 -9.84
N ARG A 50 12.12 0.65 -9.50
CA ARG A 50 11.05 0.35 -10.47
C ARG A 50 11.13 1.29 -11.66
N LYS A 51 10.78 0.79 -12.85
CA LYS A 51 10.55 1.64 -14.02
C LYS A 51 9.32 2.51 -13.74
N ASP A 52 9.45 3.82 -13.89
CA ASP A 52 8.39 4.78 -13.63
C ASP A 52 8.19 5.80 -14.76
N VAL A 53 8.78 5.57 -15.94
CA VAL A 53 8.60 6.38 -17.15
C VAL A 53 8.30 5.47 -18.34
N TRP A 54 7.29 5.82 -19.13
CA TRP A 54 6.85 5.11 -20.33
C TRP A 54 6.58 6.09 -21.46
N SER A 55 6.72 5.64 -22.71
CA SER A 55 6.52 6.50 -23.89
C SER A 55 5.07 6.94 -24.09
N SER A 56 4.10 6.16 -23.58
CA SER A 56 2.66 6.45 -23.66
C SER A 56 1.90 5.67 -22.59
N ARG A 57 0.62 5.98 -22.42
CA ARG A 57 -0.27 5.24 -21.49
C ARG A 57 -0.46 3.79 -21.92
N GLU A 58 -0.50 3.51 -23.23
CA GLU A 58 -0.63 2.17 -23.78
C GLU A 58 0.63 1.34 -23.49
N SER A 59 1.82 1.94 -23.63
CA SER A 59 3.08 1.23 -23.34
C SER A 59 3.27 1.01 -21.83
N ALA A 60 2.77 1.91 -20.99
CA ALA A 60 2.63 1.67 -19.56
C ALA A 60 1.71 0.48 -19.27
N ARG A 61 0.52 0.47 -19.88
CA ARG A 61 -0.46 -0.60 -19.68
C ARG A 61 0.06 -1.98 -20.07
N ALA A 62 0.74 -2.10 -21.20
CA ALA A 62 1.39 -3.35 -21.59
C ALA A 62 2.48 -3.78 -20.59
N TRP A 63 3.25 -2.82 -20.06
CA TRP A 63 4.28 -3.08 -19.07
C TRP A 63 3.73 -3.57 -17.73
N PHE A 64 2.63 -2.98 -17.25
CA PHE A 64 2.00 -3.34 -15.98
C PHE A 64 1.30 -4.70 -16.04
N ALA A 65 0.58 -4.98 -17.14
CA ALA A 65 -0.17 -6.24 -17.31
C ALA A 65 0.71 -7.50 -17.27
N THR A 66 2.02 -7.36 -17.48
CA THR A 66 2.97 -8.49 -17.49
C THR A 66 3.73 -8.65 -16.18
N ARG A 67 3.56 -7.75 -15.20
CA ARG A 67 4.39 -7.70 -13.99
C ARG A 67 3.58 -7.85 -12.70
N ALA A 68 4.14 -8.56 -11.74
CA ALA A 68 3.57 -8.61 -10.40
C ALA A 68 3.77 -7.24 -9.68
N PRO A 69 2.80 -6.82 -8.83
CA PRO A 69 1.54 -7.52 -8.52
C PRO A 69 0.42 -7.28 -9.55
N TRP A 70 0.55 -6.31 -10.45
CA TRP A 70 -0.54 -5.87 -11.34
C TRP A 70 -1.07 -6.93 -12.31
N LYS A 71 -0.25 -7.89 -12.72
CA LYS A 71 -0.65 -8.94 -13.67
C LYS A 71 -1.82 -9.81 -13.21
N ILE A 72 -2.06 -9.88 -11.90
CA ILE A 72 -3.17 -10.66 -11.31
C ILE A 72 -4.36 -9.78 -10.92
N TRP A 73 -4.27 -8.46 -11.11
CA TRP A 73 -5.38 -7.56 -10.81
C TRP A 73 -6.50 -7.75 -11.82
N ASP A 74 -7.73 -7.45 -11.41
CA ASP A 74 -8.82 -7.31 -12.36
C ASP A 74 -8.45 -6.28 -13.45
N PRO A 75 -8.64 -6.59 -14.75
CA PRO A 75 -8.25 -5.70 -15.83
C PRO A 75 -8.82 -4.29 -15.71
N LYS A 76 -10.06 -4.12 -15.23
CA LYS A 76 -10.68 -2.81 -15.05
C LYS A 76 -10.04 -2.02 -13.92
N VAL A 77 -9.63 -2.71 -12.83
CA VAL A 77 -8.88 -2.07 -11.74
C VAL A 77 -7.52 -1.60 -12.22
N LEU A 78 -6.84 -2.40 -13.05
CA LEU A 78 -5.59 -1.99 -13.67
C LEU A 78 -5.79 -0.79 -14.60
N ASP A 79 -6.84 -0.79 -15.42
CA ASP A 79 -7.13 0.32 -16.33
C ASP A 79 -7.38 1.62 -15.55
N LEU A 80 -8.20 1.58 -14.50
CA LEU A 80 -8.44 2.73 -13.61
C LEU A 80 -7.16 3.17 -12.89
N HIS A 81 -6.33 2.23 -12.44
CA HIS A 81 -5.05 2.54 -11.81
C HIS A 81 -4.13 3.32 -12.76
N LEU A 82 -4.14 3.03 -14.05
CA LEU A 82 -3.31 3.76 -15.03
C LEU A 82 -3.98 5.02 -15.57
N GLU A 83 -5.31 5.08 -15.56
CA GLU A 83 -6.04 6.31 -15.87
C GLU A 83 -5.68 7.41 -14.87
N TYR A 84 -5.78 7.13 -13.57
CA TYR A 84 -5.57 8.11 -12.50
C TYR A 84 -4.17 8.11 -11.87
N GLY A 85 -3.43 7.00 -12.00
CA GLY A 85 -2.09 6.83 -11.43
C GLY A 85 -0.96 7.31 -12.34
N LEU A 86 -1.26 7.75 -13.56
CA LEU A 86 -0.29 8.30 -14.51
C LEU A 86 -0.54 9.79 -14.76
N ARG A 87 0.56 10.52 -14.98
CA ARG A 87 0.58 11.91 -15.43
C ARG A 87 1.54 12.10 -16.59
N GLU A 88 1.26 13.10 -17.39
CA GLU A 88 2.11 13.49 -18.52
C GLU A 88 3.45 14.04 -18.02
N LEU A 89 4.48 13.80 -18.83
CA LEU A 89 5.80 14.41 -18.73
C LEU A 89 5.90 15.63 -19.67
N PRO A 90 6.78 16.61 -19.40
CA PRO A 90 7.78 16.65 -18.31
C PRO A 90 7.17 16.95 -16.94
N THR A 91 7.90 16.59 -15.88
CA THR A 91 7.56 16.95 -14.49
C THR A 91 8.77 17.56 -13.79
N ARG A 92 8.61 18.16 -12.61
CA ARG A 92 9.75 18.69 -11.84
C ARG A 92 10.83 17.63 -11.54
N THR A 93 10.43 16.37 -11.36
CA THR A 93 11.35 15.23 -11.15
C THR A 93 11.99 14.72 -12.45
N TYR A 94 11.37 14.99 -13.59
CA TYR A 94 11.81 14.53 -14.91
C TYR A 94 11.64 15.66 -15.94
N PRO A 95 12.47 16.72 -15.88
CA PRO A 95 12.34 17.89 -16.74
C PRO A 95 12.66 17.56 -18.21
N ASP A 96 13.51 16.56 -18.45
CA ASP A 96 14.07 16.24 -19.77
C ASP A 96 13.50 14.92 -20.35
N LYS A 97 12.31 14.52 -19.91
CA LYS A 97 11.66 13.27 -20.34
C LYS A 97 10.31 13.56 -20.98
N GLU A 98 9.88 12.64 -21.83
CA GLU A 98 8.60 12.66 -22.54
C GLU A 98 7.79 11.39 -22.25
N GLY A 99 6.50 11.43 -22.57
CA GLY A 99 5.55 10.36 -22.32
C GLY A 99 4.85 10.52 -20.97
N VAL A 100 4.75 9.44 -20.19
CA VAL A 100 4.03 9.41 -18.92
C VAL A 100 4.86 8.86 -17.77
N THR A 101 4.54 9.30 -16.56
CA THR A 101 5.14 8.83 -15.31
C THR A 101 4.08 8.63 -14.23
N LEU A 102 4.45 8.02 -13.10
CA LEU A 102 3.56 7.83 -11.96
C LEU A 102 3.21 9.17 -11.27
N THR A 103 1.97 9.28 -10.77
CA THR A 103 1.53 10.39 -9.91
C THR A 103 2.13 10.35 -8.50
N LEU A 104 2.54 9.16 -8.04
CA LEU A 104 3.37 8.96 -6.86
C LEU A 104 4.81 8.69 -7.31
N THR A 105 5.78 9.53 -6.91
CA THR A 105 7.17 9.31 -7.30
C THR A 105 7.74 8.08 -6.59
N ARG A 106 8.80 7.48 -7.15
CA ARG A 106 9.51 6.36 -6.50
C ARG A 106 9.99 6.69 -5.11
N ASP A 107 10.47 7.93 -4.91
CA ASP A 107 10.93 8.39 -3.61
C ASP A 107 9.77 8.53 -2.61
N GLN A 108 8.60 8.97 -3.06
CA GLN A 108 7.40 9.04 -2.21
C GLN A 108 6.89 7.64 -1.83
N GLU A 109 6.85 6.71 -2.78
CA GLU A 109 6.48 5.31 -2.50
C GLU A 109 7.49 4.66 -1.54
N TYR A 110 8.79 4.83 -1.80
CA TYR A 110 9.85 4.36 -0.91
C TYR A 110 9.72 4.94 0.51
N ALA A 111 9.41 6.24 0.62
CA ALA A 111 9.19 6.91 1.90
C ALA A 111 8.04 6.28 2.70
N GLY A 112 6.99 5.81 2.02
CA GLY A 112 5.86 5.11 2.63
C GLY A 112 6.23 3.80 3.34
N PHE A 113 7.42 3.25 3.09
CA PHE A 113 7.90 2.04 3.74
C PHE A 113 8.98 2.30 4.80
N LEU A 114 9.35 3.56 5.10
CA LEU A 114 10.47 3.88 5.99
C LEU A 114 10.21 3.60 7.46
N TYR A 115 8.95 3.69 7.92
CA TYR A 115 8.58 3.67 9.33
C TYR A 115 7.75 2.43 9.69
N PRO A 116 8.36 1.24 9.88
CA PRO A 116 7.63 0.01 10.18
C PRO A 116 6.90 0.06 11.52
N ASP A 117 7.35 0.89 12.46
CA ASP A 117 6.72 1.07 13.77
C ASP A 117 5.31 1.66 13.66
N GLU A 118 4.96 2.33 12.55
CA GLU A 118 3.61 2.84 12.30
C GLU A 118 2.57 1.72 12.28
N ALA A 119 2.94 0.51 11.84
CA ALA A 119 2.06 -0.66 11.88
C ALA A 119 1.71 -1.09 13.31
N ILE A 120 2.67 -0.94 14.23
CA ILE A 120 2.52 -1.26 15.66
C ILE A 120 1.68 -0.18 16.35
N GLU A 121 2.00 1.08 16.12
CA GLU A 121 1.25 2.20 16.67
C GLU A 121 -0.21 2.21 16.16
N SER A 122 -0.42 1.87 14.90
CA SER A 122 -1.77 1.71 14.33
C SER A 122 -2.58 0.64 15.05
N MET A 123 -1.97 -0.51 15.39
CA MET A 123 -2.64 -1.56 16.17
C MET A 123 -3.07 -1.05 17.56
N HIS A 124 -2.20 -0.31 18.26
CA HIS A 124 -2.53 0.29 19.55
C HIS A 124 -3.68 1.31 19.45
N TRP A 125 -3.71 2.11 18.38
CA TRP A 125 -4.80 3.04 18.13
C TRP A 125 -6.12 2.33 17.83
N LEU A 126 -6.10 1.29 17.00
CA LEU A 126 -7.29 0.49 16.69
C LEU A 126 -7.87 -0.18 17.92
N ALA A 127 -7.04 -0.72 18.82
CA ALA A 127 -7.49 -1.31 20.09
C ALA A 127 -8.25 -0.29 20.95
N ARG A 128 -7.79 0.97 20.97
CA ARG A 128 -8.45 2.06 21.72
C ARG A 128 -9.75 2.50 21.04
N LEU A 129 -9.73 2.65 19.71
CA LEU A 129 -10.91 3.04 18.92
C LEU A 129 -12.01 1.98 18.96
N GLY A 130 -11.65 0.70 19.02
CA GLY A 130 -12.59 -0.41 19.15
C GLY A 130 -13.45 -0.37 20.42
N THR A 131 -13.01 0.38 21.46
CA THR A 131 -13.82 0.64 22.66
C THR A 131 -14.90 1.71 22.45
N LYS A 132 -14.83 2.46 21.34
CA LYS A 132 -15.71 3.59 21.03
C LYS A 132 -16.66 3.28 19.89
N ILE A 133 -16.16 2.61 18.86
CA ILE A 133 -16.91 2.30 17.65
C ILE A 133 -16.58 0.88 17.14
N PRO A 134 -17.51 0.21 16.44
CA PRO A 134 -17.22 -1.05 15.77
C PRO A 134 -16.10 -0.91 14.72
N ILE A 135 -15.20 -1.89 14.70
CA ILE A 135 -14.12 -2.00 13.72
C ILE A 135 -14.20 -3.37 13.07
N HIS A 136 -14.30 -3.39 11.75
CA HIS A 136 -14.29 -4.60 10.93
C HIS A 136 -13.00 -4.65 10.11
N CYS A 137 -12.22 -5.72 10.25
CA CYS A 137 -11.02 -5.94 9.45
C CYS A 137 -11.28 -7.09 8.46
N ILE A 138 -11.03 -6.84 7.18
CA ILE A 138 -11.12 -7.82 6.09
C ILE A 138 -9.71 -8.08 5.60
N PHE A 139 -9.19 -9.28 5.83
CA PHE A 139 -7.86 -9.68 5.35
C PHE A 139 -7.96 -10.55 4.12
N ALA A 140 -7.04 -10.36 3.17
CA ALA A 140 -6.94 -11.22 2.01
C ALA A 140 -6.46 -12.62 2.44
N GLY A 141 -7.35 -13.61 2.39
CA GLY A 141 -6.99 -15.02 2.50
C GLY A 141 -6.61 -15.59 1.13
N ARG A 142 -5.71 -16.57 1.11
CA ARG A 142 -5.71 -17.58 0.04
C ARG A 142 -6.44 -18.80 0.57
N GLU A 143 -7.24 -19.46 -0.25
CA GLU A 143 -7.62 -20.83 0.03
C GLU A 143 -6.33 -21.63 0.21
N VAL A 144 -6.11 -22.11 1.43
CA VAL A 144 -5.12 -23.13 1.69
C VAL A 144 -5.90 -24.42 1.55
N ASP A 145 -5.73 -25.14 0.45
CA ASP A 145 -6.27 -26.50 0.32
C ASP A 145 -5.80 -27.29 1.55
N ALA A 146 -6.73 -27.66 2.43
CA ALA A 146 -6.45 -28.32 3.70
C ALA A 146 -6.07 -29.81 3.53
N THR A 147 -5.46 -30.16 2.38
CA THR A 147 -5.03 -31.51 2.02
C THR A 147 -3.61 -31.47 1.49
N THR A 148 -2.64 -31.46 2.40
CA THR A 148 -1.32 -32.08 2.20
C THR A 148 -0.78 -32.55 3.54
#